data_AF-A0A7Z1HP19-F1
#
_entry.id   AF-A0A7Z1HP19-F1
#
_cell.length_a   1.000
_cell.length_b   1.000
_cell.length_c   1.000
_cell.angle_alpha   90.00
_cell.angle_beta   90.00
_cell.angle_gamma   90.00
#
_symmetry.space_group_name_H-M   'P 1'
#
loop_
_entity.id
_entity.type
_entity.pdbx_description
1 polymer ?
#
loop_
_entity_poly.entity_id
_entity_poly.type
_entity_poly.pdbx_seq_one_letter_code
_entity_poly.pdbx_strand_id
1 'polypeptide(L)'
;MDNFSLLTTPWLPVRFKDGSTGKLAPVDLADENVVDIAATRADLQGAAWQFLLGLLQCSIAPKRYKNWEDIWFDGLHADVLHKALAPLEHAFQFGAESPSFMQDFEPLSGEKVSIASLLPEIPGAQTTKFNKDHFVKRGVTERFCPHCAALALFSLQLNAPAGGKGYRTGLRGGRPLTTLVELQEYQGERQTPIWRKLWLNVMPQDTADLPLPDQCDATVFPWLAATRTSEQANAVTTPEQVNKLQAYWGMPRRIRLDFATLQSGCCDICGAESDELLGFMTVKNYGVNYD
;
A
#
# COMPACT_ATOMS: atom_id res chain seq x y z
N MET A 1 5.72 13.87 -15.19
CA MET A 1 4.68 12.93 -14.78
C MET A 1 3.54 13.67 -14.14
N ASP A 2 2.35 13.56 -14.74
CA ASP A 2 1.11 13.99 -14.09
C ASP A 2 0.73 12.96 -13.02
N ASN A 3 0.07 13.40 -11.95
CA ASN A 3 -0.42 12.49 -10.92
C ASN A 3 -1.42 11.48 -11.51
N PHE A 4 -1.45 10.26 -10.99
CA PHE A 4 -2.47 9.27 -11.34
C PHE A 4 -3.16 8.70 -10.10
N SER A 5 -4.40 8.27 -10.28
CA SER A 5 -5.22 7.67 -9.24
C SER A 5 -4.92 6.17 -9.12
N LEU A 6 -4.55 5.74 -7.91
CA LEU A 6 -4.36 4.32 -7.58
C LEU A 6 -5.69 3.56 -7.48
N LEU A 7 -6.85 4.21 -7.63
CA LEU A 7 -8.16 3.53 -7.64
C LEU A 7 -8.65 3.24 -9.06
N THR A 8 -8.43 4.16 -10.00
CA THR A 8 -9.00 4.11 -11.36
C THR A 8 -7.97 3.77 -12.44
N THR A 9 -6.67 3.94 -12.17
CA THR A 9 -5.61 3.54 -13.11
C THR A 9 -5.32 2.04 -12.99
N PRO A 10 -5.27 1.25 -14.08
CA PRO A 10 -4.85 -0.15 -13.99
C PRO A 10 -3.38 -0.26 -13.62
N TRP A 11 -3.08 -0.65 -12.38
CA TRP A 11 -1.71 -0.61 -11.86
C TRP A 11 -1.25 -1.87 -11.13
N LEU A 12 -2.16 -2.58 -10.46
CA LEU A 12 -1.85 -3.80 -9.72
C LEU A 12 -1.65 -4.96 -10.68
N PRO A 13 -0.54 -5.71 -10.60
CA PRO A 13 -0.33 -6.86 -11.48
C PRO A 13 -1.28 -7.99 -11.07
N VAL A 14 -1.99 -8.56 -12.04
CA VAL A 14 -2.96 -9.64 -11.80
C VAL A 14 -2.79 -10.79 -12.79
N ARG A 15 -3.34 -11.94 -12.41
CA ARG A 15 -3.49 -13.12 -13.27
C ARG A 15 -4.97 -13.35 -13.56
N PHE A 16 -5.29 -13.69 -14.79
CA PHE A 16 -6.63 -14.03 -15.25
C PHE A 16 -6.88 -15.55 -15.26
N LYS A 17 -8.14 -15.95 -15.40
CA LYS A 17 -8.57 -17.36 -15.48
C LYS A 17 -7.87 -18.15 -16.60
N ASP A 18 -7.56 -17.49 -17.72
CA ASP A 18 -6.86 -18.09 -18.85
C ASP A 18 -5.34 -18.25 -18.63
N GLY A 19 -4.83 -17.80 -17.48
CA GLY A 19 -3.42 -17.85 -17.11
C GLY A 19 -2.59 -16.66 -17.58
N SER A 20 -3.16 -15.76 -18.40
CA SER A 20 -2.49 -14.52 -18.80
C SER A 20 -2.34 -13.56 -17.62
N THR A 21 -1.40 -12.61 -17.74
CA THR A 21 -1.18 -11.56 -16.75
C THR A 21 -1.53 -10.20 -17.33
N GLY A 22 -1.95 -9.28 -16.46
CA GLY A 22 -2.25 -7.91 -16.83
C GLY A 22 -2.23 -6.98 -15.63
N LYS A 23 -2.95 -5.86 -15.74
CA LYS A 23 -3.09 -4.90 -14.65
C LYS A 23 -4.55 -4.68 -14.31
N LEU A 24 -4.82 -4.46 -13.03
CA LEU A 24 -6.13 -4.19 -12.47
C LEU A 24 -6.14 -2.79 -11.82
N ALA A 25 -7.22 -2.04 -12.05
CA ALA A 25 -7.57 -0.90 -11.23
C ALA A 25 -8.48 -1.36 -10.09
N PRO A 26 -8.31 -0.91 -8.84
CA PRO A 26 -9.17 -1.32 -7.74
C PRO A 26 -10.68 -1.15 -7.97
N VAL A 27 -11.12 -0.17 -8.76
CA VAL A 27 -12.53 -0.03 -9.14
C VAL A 27 -13.08 -1.23 -9.91
N ASP A 28 -12.21 -1.95 -10.64
CA ASP A 28 -12.57 -3.12 -11.44
C ASP A 28 -12.44 -4.45 -10.67
N LEU A 29 -12.24 -4.43 -9.34
CA LEU A 29 -12.00 -5.64 -8.53
C LEU A 29 -13.12 -6.69 -8.61
N ALA A 30 -14.33 -6.26 -8.99
CA ALA A 30 -15.48 -7.12 -9.25
C ALA A 30 -15.35 -8.01 -10.50
N ASP A 31 -14.28 -7.87 -11.30
CA ASP A 31 -14.07 -8.71 -12.49
C ASP A 31 -13.89 -10.19 -12.11
N GLU A 32 -14.88 -10.99 -12.52
CA GLU A 32 -14.93 -12.44 -12.32
C GLU A 32 -13.81 -13.20 -13.01
N ASN A 33 -13.09 -12.59 -13.97
CA ASN A 33 -11.97 -13.21 -14.66
C ASN A 33 -10.64 -13.06 -13.93
N VAL A 34 -10.54 -12.14 -12.97
CA VAL A 34 -9.30 -11.90 -12.22
C VAL A 34 -9.23 -12.86 -11.05
N VAL A 35 -8.19 -13.71 -11.00
CA VAL A 35 -8.12 -14.81 -10.03
C VAL A 35 -7.06 -14.62 -8.94
N ASP A 36 -6.03 -13.80 -9.19
CA ASP A 36 -5.04 -13.47 -8.16
C ASP A 36 -4.15 -12.28 -8.54
N ILE A 37 -3.36 -11.79 -7.57
CA ILE A 37 -2.24 -10.89 -7.82
C ILE A 37 -1.10 -11.67 -8.49
N ALA A 38 -0.37 -11.02 -9.39
CA ALA A 38 0.78 -11.57 -10.09
C ALA A 38 2.04 -10.71 -9.85
N ALA A 39 2.30 -10.34 -8.59
CA ALA A 39 3.48 -9.56 -8.25
C ALA A 39 4.75 -10.41 -8.42
N THR A 40 5.84 -9.80 -8.90
CA THR A 40 7.12 -10.49 -9.11
C THR A 40 7.82 -10.89 -7.83
N ARG A 41 7.40 -10.32 -6.69
CA ARG A 41 7.96 -10.59 -5.36
C ARG A 41 6.86 -10.96 -4.37
N ALA A 42 7.15 -11.90 -3.47
CA ALA A 42 6.19 -12.39 -2.48
C ALA A 42 5.80 -11.33 -1.42
N ASP A 43 6.74 -10.46 -1.03
CA ASP A 43 6.46 -9.35 -0.12
C ASP A 43 5.49 -8.34 -0.75
N LEU A 44 5.65 -8.05 -2.05
CA LEU A 44 4.75 -7.19 -2.80
C LEU A 44 3.41 -7.87 -3.13
N GLN A 45 3.37 -9.19 -3.32
CA GLN A 45 2.13 -9.97 -3.43
C GLN A 45 1.27 -9.77 -2.18
N GLY A 46 1.85 -9.98 -0.99
CA GLY A 46 1.18 -9.76 0.28
C GLY A 46 0.78 -8.30 0.51
N ALA A 47 1.62 -7.35 0.09
CA ALA A 47 1.30 -5.92 0.15
C ALA A 47 0.11 -5.55 -0.75
N ALA A 48 0.00 -6.12 -1.95
CA ALA A 48 -1.13 -5.85 -2.84
C ALA A 48 -2.45 -6.38 -2.25
N TRP A 49 -2.42 -7.57 -1.63
CA TRP A 49 -3.56 -8.08 -0.87
C TRP A 49 -3.92 -7.16 0.30
N GLN A 50 -2.95 -6.73 1.10
CA GLN A 50 -3.19 -5.79 2.21
C GLN A 50 -3.79 -4.46 1.73
N PHE A 51 -3.30 -3.93 0.59
CA PHE A 51 -3.82 -2.70 -0.02
C PHE A 51 -5.29 -2.86 -0.41
N LEU A 52 -5.64 -3.92 -1.14
CA LEU A 52 -7.02 -4.19 -1.57
C LEU A 52 -7.94 -4.46 -0.37
N LEU A 53 -7.47 -5.18 0.65
CA LEU A 53 -8.22 -5.40 1.89
C LEU A 53 -8.46 -4.09 2.64
N GLY A 54 -7.45 -3.22 2.72
CA GLY A 54 -7.60 -1.89 3.28
C GLY A 54 -8.68 -1.08 2.56
N LEU A 55 -8.69 -1.10 1.23
CA LEU A 55 -9.72 -0.43 0.43
C LEU A 55 -11.11 -0.98 0.72
N LEU A 56 -11.28 -2.31 0.69
CA LEU A 56 -12.56 -2.95 0.98
C LEU A 56 -13.04 -2.63 2.40
N GLN A 57 -12.15 -2.75 3.38
CA GLN A 57 -12.47 -2.48 4.78
C GLN A 57 -12.83 -1.02 5.04
N CYS A 58 -12.30 -0.07 4.25
CA CYS A 58 -12.57 1.37 4.41
C CYS A 58 -13.69 1.91 3.53
N SER A 59 -14.25 1.11 2.62
CA SER A 59 -15.26 1.57 1.64
C SER A 59 -16.57 0.80 1.70
N ILE A 60 -16.49 -0.54 1.72
CA ILE A 60 -17.67 -1.42 1.60
C ILE A 60 -17.78 -2.46 2.71
N ALA A 61 -17.00 -2.33 3.79
CA ALA A 61 -17.13 -3.20 4.95
C ALA A 61 -18.60 -3.26 5.41
N PRO A 62 -19.20 -4.47 5.48
CA PRO A 62 -20.62 -4.60 5.77
C PRO A 62 -20.90 -4.20 7.23
N LYS A 63 -22.05 -3.58 7.49
CA LYS A 63 -22.41 -3.17 8.87
C LYS A 63 -22.57 -4.35 9.81
N ARG A 64 -23.04 -5.49 9.30
CA ARG A 64 -23.36 -6.71 10.05
C ARG A 64 -23.04 -7.94 9.22
N TYR A 65 -22.90 -9.08 9.90
CA TYR A 65 -22.64 -10.37 9.27
C TYR A 65 -23.61 -10.74 8.13
N LYS A 66 -24.91 -10.45 8.27
CA LYS A 66 -25.88 -10.72 7.20
C LYS A 66 -25.53 -9.99 5.89
N ASN A 67 -25.05 -8.75 5.96
CA ASN A 67 -24.63 -8.02 4.76
C ASN A 67 -23.31 -8.53 4.18
N TRP A 68 -22.50 -9.20 5.01
CA TRP A 68 -21.33 -9.93 4.53
C TRP A 68 -21.76 -11.15 3.71
N GLU A 69 -22.77 -11.90 4.19
CA GLU A 69 -23.35 -13.04 3.47
C GLU A 69 -23.97 -12.64 2.13
N ASP A 70 -24.69 -11.50 2.09
CA ASP A 70 -25.28 -10.98 0.86
C ASP A 70 -24.22 -10.87 -0.27
N ILE A 71 -23.08 -10.22 -0.02
CA ILE A 71 -21.99 -10.10 -1.02
C ILE A 71 -21.32 -11.45 -1.30
N TRP A 72 -21.16 -12.30 -0.27
CA TRP A 72 -20.54 -13.62 -0.43
C TRP A 72 -21.34 -14.52 -1.38
N PHE A 73 -22.67 -14.55 -1.24
CA PHE A 73 -23.55 -15.39 -2.03
C PHE A 73 -24.00 -14.76 -3.35
N ASP A 74 -24.35 -13.48 -3.36
CA ASP A 74 -24.91 -12.80 -4.53
C ASP A 74 -23.82 -12.24 -5.46
N GLY A 75 -22.62 -11.99 -4.93
CA GLY A 75 -21.47 -11.46 -5.68
C GLY A 75 -21.15 -10.00 -5.36
N LEU A 76 -19.93 -9.58 -5.70
CA LEU A 76 -19.51 -8.18 -5.65
C LEU A 76 -19.82 -7.51 -6.99
N HIS A 77 -20.69 -6.50 -6.98
CA HIS A 77 -21.06 -5.77 -8.19
C HIS A 77 -20.14 -4.57 -8.44
N ALA A 78 -19.68 -4.40 -9.69
CA ALA A 78 -18.80 -3.29 -10.09
C ALA A 78 -19.38 -1.91 -9.75
N ASP A 79 -20.68 -1.68 -10.00
CA ASP A 79 -21.35 -0.41 -9.69
C ASP A 79 -21.30 -0.04 -8.20
N VAL A 80 -21.36 -1.04 -7.31
CA VAL A 80 -21.27 -0.83 -5.87
C VAL A 80 -19.85 -0.36 -5.52
N LEU A 81 -18.84 -1.01 -6.09
CA LEU A 81 -17.45 -0.68 -5.84
C LEU A 81 -17.07 0.69 -6.40
N HIS A 82 -17.50 1.00 -7.63
CA HIS A 82 -17.28 2.32 -8.25
C HIS A 82 -17.86 3.44 -7.38
N LYS A 83 -19.11 3.30 -6.93
CA LYS A 83 -19.77 4.29 -6.06
C LYS A 83 -19.08 4.44 -4.71
N ALA A 84 -18.60 3.33 -4.13
CA ALA A 84 -17.97 3.34 -2.83
C ALA A 84 -16.53 3.90 -2.86
N LEU A 85 -15.80 3.70 -3.95
CA LEU A 85 -14.42 4.17 -4.11
C LEU A 85 -14.32 5.60 -4.65
N ALA A 86 -15.33 6.09 -5.40
CA ALA A 86 -15.31 7.44 -5.98
C ALA A 86 -15.03 8.56 -4.95
N PRO A 87 -15.62 8.57 -3.74
CA PRO A 87 -15.32 9.59 -2.73
C PRO A 87 -13.85 9.55 -2.23
N LEU A 88 -13.19 8.39 -2.35
CA LEU A 88 -11.83 8.19 -1.86
C LEU A 88 -10.76 8.59 -2.90
N GLU A 89 -11.12 8.79 -4.17
CA GLU A 89 -10.17 9.00 -5.27
C GLU A 89 -9.17 10.13 -5.01
N HIS A 90 -9.63 11.24 -4.42
CA HIS A 90 -8.76 12.37 -4.06
C HIS A 90 -7.62 12.00 -3.10
N ALA A 91 -7.81 10.96 -2.28
CA ALA A 91 -6.82 10.47 -1.33
C ALA A 91 -5.83 9.47 -1.97
N PHE A 92 -6.13 8.90 -3.12
CA PHE A 92 -5.29 7.86 -3.72
C PHE A 92 -4.53 8.36 -4.94
N GLN A 93 -4.27 9.67 -5.01
CA GLN A 93 -3.41 10.28 -6.02
C GLN A 93 -1.95 9.97 -5.72
N PHE A 94 -1.19 9.57 -6.74
CA PHE A 94 0.24 9.30 -6.64
C PHE A 94 1.01 10.06 -7.72
N GLY A 95 1.99 10.83 -7.28
CA GLY A 95 2.85 11.64 -8.16
C GLY A 95 3.55 12.76 -7.41
N ALA A 96 3.98 13.79 -8.15
CA ALA A 96 4.83 14.87 -7.66
C ALA A 96 4.10 15.85 -6.72
N GLU A 97 2.82 16.10 -6.95
CA GLU A 97 2.05 17.06 -6.17
C GLU A 97 1.57 16.46 -4.84
N SER A 98 1.35 17.31 -3.83
CA SER A 98 0.78 16.89 -2.54
C SER A 98 -0.69 17.31 -2.44
N PRO A 99 -1.57 16.52 -1.81
CA PRO A 99 -1.28 15.25 -1.14
C PRO A 99 -0.96 14.13 -2.13
N SER A 100 0.00 13.28 -1.75
CA SER A 100 0.43 12.12 -2.55
C SER A 100 0.43 10.89 -1.68
N PHE A 101 -0.11 9.79 -2.19
CA PHE A 101 -0.35 8.56 -1.45
C PHE A 101 0.90 8.12 -0.66
N MET A 102 0.73 8.05 0.66
CA MET A 102 1.73 7.61 1.65
C MET A 102 3.08 8.34 1.63
N GLN A 103 3.11 9.56 1.12
CA GLN A 103 4.27 10.44 1.16
C GLN A 103 4.07 11.58 2.16
N ASP A 104 5.16 12.19 2.61
CA ASP A 104 5.11 13.36 3.50
C ASP A 104 4.31 14.50 2.83
N PHE A 105 3.45 15.17 3.59
CA PHE A 105 2.60 16.21 3.02
C PHE A 105 3.39 17.44 2.56
N GLU A 106 4.46 17.77 3.28
CA GLU A 106 5.33 18.91 2.97
C GLU A 106 6.58 18.45 2.20
N PRO A 107 7.22 19.34 1.43
CA PRO A 107 8.55 19.10 0.91
C PRO A 107 9.53 18.73 2.03
N LEU A 108 10.27 17.63 1.86
CA LEU A 108 11.22 17.13 2.85
C LEU A 108 12.64 17.68 2.60
N SER A 109 13.23 18.30 3.63
CA SER A 109 14.67 18.62 3.69
C SER A 109 15.44 17.50 4.41
N GLY A 110 15.43 16.31 3.79
CA GLY A 110 16.00 15.09 4.35
C GLY A 110 17.25 14.57 3.63
N GLU A 111 17.63 13.34 3.94
CA GLU A 111 18.69 12.62 3.23
C GLU A 111 18.15 12.11 1.89
N LYS A 112 18.87 12.36 0.79
CA LYS A 112 18.58 11.76 -0.51
C LYS A 112 19.19 10.36 -0.56
N VAL A 113 18.34 9.36 -0.74
CA VAL A 113 18.70 7.94 -0.77
C VAL A 113 18.18 7.28 -2.06
N SER A 114 18.71 6.11 -2.39
CA SER A 114 18.20 5.29 -3.50
C SER A 114 16.77 4.83 -3.22
N ILE A 115 15.93 4.79 -4.25
CA ILE A 115 14.58 4.22 -4.15
C ILE A 115 14.59 2.74 -3.73
N ALA A 116 15.69 2.04 -3.98
CA ALA A 116 15.87 0.65 -3.56
C ALA A 116 15.63 0.48 -2.06
N SER A 117 15.92 1.50 -1.24
CA SER A 117 15.67 1.46 0.21
C SER A 117 14.18 1.37 0.60
N LEU A 118 13.24 1.39 -0.36
CA LEU A 118 11.86 0.95 -0.13
C LEU A 118 11.73 -0.56 0.11
N LEU A 119 12.73 -1.34 -0.30
CA LEU A 119 12.75 -2.79 -0.15
C LEU A 119 13.47 -3.19 1.14
N PRO A 120 12.90 -4.11 1.94
CA PRO A 120 13.38 -4.39 3.29
C PRO A 120 14.78 -5.04 3.35
N GLU A 121 15.19 -5.74 2.29
CA GLU A 121 16.49 -6.41 2.19
C GLU A 121 17.65 -5.47 1.83
N ILE A 122 17.35 -4.26 1.34
CA ILE A 122 18.37 -3.34 0.85
C ILE A 122 19.20 -2.81 2.03
N PRO A 123 20.53 -2.95 1.98
CA PRO A 123 21.38 -2.62 3.12
C PRO A 123 21.35 -1.12 3.42
N GLY A 124 21.20 -0.79 4.70
CA GLY A 124 21.36 0.59 5.18
C GLY A 124 22.82 1.04 5.21
N ALA A 125 23.03 2.34 5.41
CA ALA A 125 24.34 2.98 5.34
C ALA A 125 25.43 2.30 6.19
N GLN A 126 25.11 1.86 7.41
CA GLN A 126 26.07 1.14 8.25
C GLN A 126 26.41 -0.25 7.71
N THR A 127 25.41 -1.02 7.27
CA THR A 127 25.62 -2.36 6.69
C THR A 127 26.55 -2.27 5.49
N THR A 128 26.32 -1.30 4.60
CA THR A 128 27.17 -1.03 3.44
C THR A 128 28.58 -0.58 3.85
N LYS A 129 28.70 0.38 4.78
CA LYS A 129 29.99 0.90 5.27
C LYS A 129 30.88 -0.19 5.87
N PHE A 130 30.28 -1.14 6.58
CA PHE A 130 30.98 -2.26 7.20
C PHE A 130 31.06 -3.50 6.30
N ASN A 131 30.62 -3.42 5.04
CA ASN A 131 30.58 -4.52 4.08
C ASN A 131 29.89 -5.77 4.62
N LYS A 132 28.78 -5.60 5.35
CA LYS A 132 28.00 -6.70 5.96
C LYS A 132 26.88 -7.22 5.06
N ASP A 133 26.79 -6.73 3.83
CA ASP A 133 25.80 -7.02 2.81
C ASP A 133 26.29 -8.08 1.81
N HIS A 134 27.04 -9.07 2.27
CA HIS A 134 27.74 -10.06 1.43
C HIS A 134 26.86 -10.79 0.40
N PHE A 135 25.57 -10.98 0.69
CA PHE A 135 24.63 -11.71 -0.16
C PHE A 135 23.71 -10.80 -0.99
N VAL A 136 23.79 -9.48 -0.81
CA VAL A 136 22.98 -8.52 -1.58
C VAL A 136 23.84 -7.95 -2.70
N LYS A 137 23.44 -8.21 -3.94
CA LYS A 137 24.14 -7.66 -5.11
C LYS A 137 23.80 -6.18 -5.26
N ARG A 138 24.81 -5.32 -5.07
CA ARG A 138 24.69 -3.88 -5.27
C ARG A 138 24.45 -3.55 -6.75
N GLY A 139 23.70 -2.49 -7.03
CA GLY A 139 23.45 -1.99 -8.39
C GLY A 139 22.51 -2.85 -9.25
N VAL A 140 21.79 -3.82 -8.66
CA VAL A 140 20.80 -4.64 -9.38
C VAL A 140 19.41 -3.99 -9.37
N THR A 141 19.12 -3.23 -8.33
CA THR A 141 17.80 -2.66 -8.08
C THR A 141 17.99 -1.18 -7.82
N GLU A 142 17.73 -0.36 -8.82
CA GLU A 142 18.04 1.06 -8.82
C GLU A 142 16.86 1.93 -9.26
N ARG A 143 15.93 1.37 -10.05
CA ARG A 143 14.91 2.15 -10.77
C ARG A 143 13.56 1.46 -10.79
N PHE A 144 12.53 2.12 -10.25
CA PHE A 144 11.17 1.58 -10.20
C PHE A 144 10.24 2.35 -11.13
N CYS A 145 9.34 1.65 -11.82
CA CYS A 145 8.20 2.32 -12.42
C CYS A 145 7.26 2.85 -11.31
N PRO A 146 6.44 3.87 -11.60
CA PRO A 146 5.57 4.50 -10.61
C PRO A 146 4.63 3.51 -9.89
N HIS A 147 4.13 2.49 -10.59
CA HIS A 147 3.28 1.46 -10.00
C HIS A 147 4.01 0.61 -8.96
N CYS A 148 5.24 0.17 -9.27
CA CYS A 148 6.04 -0.61 -8.32
C CYS A 148 6.50 0.25 -7.14
N ALA A 149 6.80 1.53 -7.39
CA ALA A 149 7.15 2.47 -6.33
C ALA A 149 5.99 2.69 -5.35
N ALA A 150 4.75 2.85 -5.84
CA ALA A 150 3.57 2.98 -4.99
C ALA A 150 3.36 1.74 -4.09
N LEU A 151 3.46 0.54 -4.66
CA LEU A 151 3.30 -0.70 -3.88
C LEU A 151 4.43 -0.92 -2.88
N ALA A 152 5.68 -0.65 -3.28
CA ALA A 152 6.84 -0.78 -2.41
C ALA A 152 6.79 0.23 -1.26
N LEU A 153 6.34 1.47 -1.53
CA LEU A 153 6.11 2.48 -0.50
C LEU A 153 5.05 2.02 0.50
N PHE A 154 3.91 1.53 0.03
CA PHE A 154 2.86 0.96 0.89
C PHE A 154 3.40 -0.19 1.76
N SER A 155 4.12 -1.13 1.15
CA SER A 155 4.71 -2.26 1.85
C SER A 155 5.70 -1.81 2.94
N LEU A 156 6.59 -0.87 2.62
CA LEU A 156 7.55 -0.34 3.59
C LEU A 156 6.84 0.34 4.77
N GLN A 157 5.86 1.20 4.50
CA GLN A 157 5.17 1.93 5.57
C GLN A 157 4.49 0.99 6.58
N LEU A 158 3.93 -0.14 6.10
CA LEU A 158 3.20 -1.07 6.95
C LEU A 158 4.03 -2.21 7.54
N ASN A 159 5.04 -2.69 6.82
CA ASN A 159 5.71 -3.96 7.11
C ASN A 159 7.20 -3.80 7.46
N ALA A 160 7.77 -2.60 7.33
CA ALA A 160 9.21 -2.43 7.47
C ALA A 160 9.74 -2.78 8.87
N PRO A 161 10.99 -3.26 8.95
CA PRO A 161 11.70 -3.34 10.21
C PRO A 161 11.95 -1.97 10.83
N ALA A 162 12.38 -1.96 12.09
CA ALA A 162 12.92 -0.76 12.72
C ALA A 162 14.13 -0.24 11.92
N GLY A 163 14.10 1.04 11.52
CA GLY A 163 15.09 1.65 10.63
C GLY A 163 16.26 2.35 11.33
N GLY A 164 16.51 2.06 12.62
CA GLY A 164 17.47 2.81 13.43
C GLY A 164 16.86 4.06 14.08
N LYS A 165 17.71 4.93 14.64
CA LYS A 165 17.27 6.04 15.51
C LYS A 165 16.32 7.00 14.78
N GLY A 166 15.10 7.11 15.29
CA GLY A 166 14.08 8.04 14.80
C GLY A 166 13.27 7.54 13.61
N TYR A 167 13.63 6.41 12.99
CA TYR A 167 12.76 5.76 11.99
C TYR A 167 11.73 4.90 12.71
N ARG A 168 10.48 5.37 12.70
CA ARG A 168 9.35 4.71 13.37
C ARG A 168 8.87 3.48 12.60
N THR A 169 8.20 2.59 13.32
CA THR A 169 7.52 1.42 12.78
C THR A 169 6.02 1.69 12.71
N GLY A 170 5.29 0.88 11.94
CA GLY A 170 3.83 0.99 11.86
C GLY A 170 3.14 0.57 13.17
N LEU A 171 1.79 0.68 13.19
CA LEU A 171 0.95 0.33 14.34
C LEU A 171 1.12 -1.12 14.82
N ARG A 172 1.53 -2.03 13.93
CA ARG A 172 1.77 -3.45 14.25
C ARG A 172 3.20 -3.72 14.73
N GLY A 173 3.97 -2.68 15.04
CA GLY A 173 5.40 -2.78 15.38
C GLY A 173 6.29 -3.03 14.16
N GLY A 174 7.54 -3.42 14.41
CA GLY A 174 8.53 -3.70 13.37
C GLY A 174 8.48 -5.14 12.88
N ARG A 175 8.40 -5.34 11.56
CA ARG A 175 8.27 -6.67 10.90
C ARG A 175 7.06 -7.47 11.38
N PRO A 176 5.84 -6.93 11.25
CA PRO A 176 4.65 -7.69 11.62
C PRO A 176 4.48 -8.93 10.74
N LEU A 177 3.95 -10.01 11.33
CA LEU A 177 3.43 -11.15 10.58
C LEU A 177 1.99 -10.86 10.19
N THR A 178 1.67 -10.97 8.89
CA THR A 178 0.30 -10.87 8.41
C THR A 178 -0.23 -12.26 8.09
N THR A 179 -1.38 -12.62 8.65
CA THR A 179 -2.07 -13.89 8.37
C THR A 179 -3.38 -13.61 7.68
N LEU A 180 -3.64 -14.32 6.58
CA LEU A 180 -4.85 -14.19 5.77
C LEU A 180 -5.50 -15.56 5.59
N VAL A 181 -6.83 -15.57 5.54
CA VAL A 181 -7.63 -16.73 5.14
C VAL A 181 -7.61 -16.82 3.62
N GLU A 182 -7.28 -17.98 3.08
CA GLU A 182 -7.24 -18.20 1.64
C GLU A 182 -8.30 -19.20 1.20
N LEU A 183 -9.10 -18.79 0.20
CA LEU A 183 -10.11 -19.64 -0.43
C LEU A 183 -9.46 -20.53 -1.49
N GLN A 184 -9.45 -21.84 -1.25
CA GLN A 184 -8.89 -22.82 -2.18
C GLN A 184 -9.87 -23.24 -3.28
N GLU A 185 -11.16 -23.32 -2.93
CA GLU A 185 -12.21 -23.76 -3.85
C GLU A 185 -13.56 -23.19 -3.41
N TYR A 186 -14.42 -22.88 -4.37
CA TYR A 186 -15.80 -22.51 -4.11
C TYR A 186 -16.73 -23.13 -5.15
N GLN A 187 -17.75 -23.85 -4.68
CA GLN A 187 -18.73 -24.53 -5.55
C GLN A 187 -18.09 -25.42 -6.64
N GLY A 188 -16.99 -26.12 -6.32
CA GLY A 188 -16.30 -26.99 -7.28
C GLY A 188 -15.24 -26.28 -8.14
N GLU A 189 -15.16 -24.94 -8.09
CA GLU A 189 -14.23 -24.15 -8.89
C GLU A 189 -13.00 -23.73 -8.09
N ARG A 190 -11.81 -23.95 -8.64
CA ARG A 190 -10.52 -23.59 -8.02
C ARG A 190 -10.02 -22.23 -8.49
N GLN A 191 -10.36 -21.81 -9.71
CA GLN A 191 -10.05 -20.47 -10.22
C GLN A 191 -11.14 -19.48 -9.79
N THR A 192 -11.23 -19.26 -8.47
CA THR A 192 -12.17 -18.30 -7.89
C THR A 192 -11.69 -16.86 -8.14
N PRO A 193 -12.61 -15.91 -8.36
CA PRO A 193 -12.26 -14.50 -8.48
C PRO A 193 -11.55 -13.98 -7.23
N ILE A 194 -10.59 -13.07 -7.42
CA ILE A 194 -9.78 -12.52 -6.34
C ILE A 194 -10.63 -11.80 -5.28
N TRP A 195 -11.71 -11.11 -5.68
CA TRP A 195 -12.58 -10.41 -4.74
C TRP A 195 -13.16 -11.37 -3.70
N ARG A 196 -13.51 -12.60 -4.10
CA ARG A 196 -14.09 -13.60 -3.20
C ARG A 196 -13.06 -14.09 -2.20
N LYS A 197 -11.80 -14.26 -2.62
CA LYS A 197 -10.68 -14.58 -1.72
C LYS A 197 -10.44 -13.47 -0.70
N LEU A 198 -10.48 -12.22 -1.14
CA LEU A 198 -10.31 -11.04 -0.29
C LEU A 198 -11.48 -10.90 0.70
N TRP A 199 -12.71 -11.16 0.27
CA TRP A 199 -13.92 -10.97 1.09
C TRP A 199 -13.91 -11.79 2.39
N LEU A 200 -13.28 -12.97 2.39
CA LEU A 200 -13.07 -13.78 3.60
C LEU A 200 -12.31 -13.07 4.71
N ASN A 201 -11.53 -12.04 4.36
CA ASN A 201 -10.71 -11.27 5.27
C ASN A 201 -11.29 -9.87 5.54
N VAL A 202 -12.43 -9.53 4.94
CA VAL A 202 -13.18 -8.30 5.25
C VAL A 202 -14.09 -8.58 6.43
N MET A 203 -13.94 -7.79 7.49
CA MET A 203 -14.71 -7.99 8.71
C MET A 203 -15.93 -7.06 8.74
N PRO A 204 -17.11 -7.56 9.17
CA PRO A 204 -18.23 -6.70 9.51
C PRO A 204 -17.85 -5.63 10.54
N GLN A 205 -18.40 -4.43 10.38
CA GLN A 205 -18.08 -3.26 11.21
C GLN A 205 -18.36 -3.50 12.70
N ASP A 206 -19.47 -4.17 13.02
CA ASP A 206 -19.87 -4.51 14.39
C ASP A 206 -18.94 -5.55 15.04
N THR A 207 -18.57 -6.59 14.29
CA THR A 207 -17.66 -7.64 14.74
C THR A 207 -16.23 -7.11 14.96
N ALA A 208 -15.75 -6.24 14.08
CA ALA A 208 -14.40 -5.69 14.17
C ALA A 208 -14.27 -4.44 15.05
N ASP A 209 -15.39 -3.84 15.45
CA ASP A 209 -15.41 -2.51 16.09
C ASP A 209 -14.66 -1.45 15.25
N LEU A 210 -14.90 -1.51 13.94
CA LEU A 210 -14.35 -0.65 12.90
C LEU A 210 -15.49 -0.02 12.08
N PRO A 211 -16.26 0.92 12.64
CA PRO A 211 -17.31 1.62 11.89
C PRO A 211 -16.70 2.43 10.76
N LEU A 212 -17.37 2.43 9.60
CA LEU A 212 -17.00 3.32 8.51
C LEU A 212 -17.36 4.77 8.87
N PRO A 213 -16.44 5.74 8.74
CA PRO A 213 -16.76 7.15 8.94
C PRO A 213 -17.61 7.68 7.78
N ASP A 214 -18.38 8.75 8.02
CA ASP A 214 -19.17 9.41 6.98
C ASP A 214 -18.27 9.97 5.86
N GLN A 215 -17.06 10.41 6.22
CA GLN A 215 -16.02 10.84 5.30
C GLN A 215 -14.66 10.33 5.78
N CYS A 216 -13.88 9.77 4.86
CA CYS A 216 -12.49 9.41 5.12
C CYS A 216 -11.60 10.63 4.90
N ASP A 217 -11.01 11.14 5.98
CA ASP A 217 -10.12 12.30 5.99
C ASP A 217 -8.70 11.91 6.45
N ALA A 218 -7.91 12.88 6.91
CA ALA A 218 -6.55 12.66 7.40
C ALA A 218 -6.45 11.75 8.65
N THR A 219 -7.56 11.55 9.37
CA THR A 219 -7.59 10.61 10.51
C THR A 219 -7.59 9.16 10.04
N VAL A 220 -8.05 8.88 8.81
CA VAL A 220 -7.96 7.56 8.16
C VAL A 220 -6.72 7.48 7.26
N PHE A 221 -6.49 8.52 6.45
CA PHE A 221 -5.42 8.59 5.43
C PHE A 221 -4.40 9.68 5.79
N PRO A 222 -3.33 9.35 6.52
CA PRO A 222 -2.45 10.35 7.14
C PRO A 222 -1.71 11.30 6.17
N TRP A 223 -1.63 10.98 4.88
CA TRP A 223 -0.99 11.84 3.87
C TRP A 223 -1.91 12.95 3.34
N LEU A 224 -3.16 13.06 3.81
CA LEU A 224 -4.10 14.11 3.41
C LEU A 224 -3.93 15.43 4.17
N ALA A 225 -3.11 15.48 5.21
CA ALA A 225 -2.83 16.68 5.99
C ALA A 225 -1.36 16.73 6.39
N ALA A 226 -0.94 17.86 7.00
CA ALA A 226 0.42 18.03 7.50
C ALA A 226 0.89 16.83 8.33
N THR A 227 2.03 16.25 7.95
CA THR A 227 2.54 15.01 8.57
C THR A 227 2.78 15.22 10.06
N ARG A 228 2.14 14.39 10.91
CA ARG A 228 2.45 14.36 12.35
C ARG A 228 3.90 13.89 12.56
N THR A 229 4.66 14.60 13.38
CA THR A 229 6.06 14.26 13.67
C THR A 229 6.26 13.90 15.13
N SER A 230 7.29 13.09 15.39
CA SER A 230 7.73 12.75 16.75
C SER A 230 8.99 13.52 17.18
N GLU A 231 9.23 14.69 16.59
CA GLU A 231 10.41 15.52 16.90
C GLU A 231 10.30 16.14 18.31
N GLN A 232 9.08 16.44 18.75
CA GLN A 232 8.79 16.96 20.09
C GLN A 232 8.70 15.82 21.12
N ALA A 233 9.14 16.09 22.35
CA ALA A 233 8.98 15.16 23.46
C ALA A 233 7.48 14.88 23.70
N ASN A 234 7.11 13.60 23.88
CA ASN A 234 5.73 13.11 24.07
C ASN A 234 4.79 13.21 22.86
N ALA A 235 5.30 13.45 21.65
CA ALA A 235 4.49 13.39 20.43
C ALA A 235 4.21 11.93 19.99
N VAL A 236 3.34 11.27 20.75
CA VAL A 236 2.77 9.95 20.45
C VAL A 236 1.40 10.15 19.78
N THR A 237 1.08 9.30 18.81
CA THR A 237 -0.22 9.26 18.13
C THR A 237 -1.06 8.16 18.75
N THR A 238 -2.12 8.56 19.45
CA THR A 238 -2.99 7.64 20.19
C THR A 238 -4.29 7.35 19.44
N PRO A 239 -5.02 6.27 19.80
CA PRO A 239 -6.29 5.93 19.17
C PRO A 239 -7.37 7.03 19.25
N GLU A 240 -7.28 7.97 20.19
CA GLU A 240 -8.22 9.11 20.31
C GLU A 240 -7.95 10.20 19.28
N GLN A 241 -6.77 10.20 18.64
CA GLN A 241 -6.34 11.23 17.70
C GLN A 241 -6.56 10.85 16.24
N VAL A 242 -6.85 9.58 15.98
CA VAL A 242 -6.93 8.99 14.63
C VAL A 242 -8.09 8.03 14.53
N ASN A 243 -8.52 7.71 13.31
CA ASN A 243 -9.52 6.69 13.10
C ASN A 243 -8.86 5.30 13.18
N LYS A 244 -9.53 4.31 13.77
CA LYS A 244 -9.01 2.93 13.86
C LYS A 244 -8.69 2.30 12.49
N LEU A 245 -9.38 2.72 11.43
CA LEU A 245 -9.10 2.29 10.05
C LEU A 245 -7.71 2.71 9.56
N GLN A 246 -7.06 3.69 10.20
CA GLN A 246 -5.67 4.04 9.93
C GLN A 246 -4.70 2.86 10.18
N ALA A 247 -5.12 1.82 10.91
CA ALA A 247 -4.37 0.56 11.02
C ALA A 247 -4.00 -0.06 9.65
N TYR A 248 -4.82 0.16 8.61
CA TYR A 248 -4.55 -0.28 7.24
C TYR A 248 -3.65 0.68 6.46
N TRP A 249 -3.42 1.88 6.97
CA TRP A 249 -2.85 3.02 6.23
C TRP A 249 -1.75 3.76 7.00
N GLY A 250 -1.17 3.11 8.01
CA GLY A 250 -0.14 3.70 8.86
C GLY A 250 1.02 4.23 8.03
N MET A 251 1.42 5.48 8.29
CA MET A 251 2.50 6.17 7.58
C MET A 251 3.61 6.61 8.55
N PRO A 252 4.34 5.68 9.19
CA PRO A 252 5.34 6.00 10.22
C PRO A 252 6.62 6.66 9.68
N ARG A 253 6.95 6.42 8.40
CA ARG A 253 8.18 6.95 7.78
C ARG A 253 7.88 8.18 6.95
N ARG A 254 8.73 9.21 7.08
CA ARG A 254 8.64 10.42 6.26
C ARG A 254 9.44 10.23 4.99
N ILE A 255 8.74 10.15 3.86
CA ILE A 255 9.32 9.83 2.55
C ILE A 255 8.70 10.72 1.49
N ARG A 256 9.52 11.25 0.58
CA ARG A 256 9.07 11.89 -0.67
C ARG A 256 9.87 11.33 -1.83
N LEU A 257 9.20 10.81 -2.85
CA LEU A 257 9.85 10.26 -4.03
C LEU A 257 10.30 11.40 -4.96
N ASP A 258 11.42 11.18 -5.65
CA ASP A 258 11.98 12.18 -6.57
C ASP A 258 11.39 12.04 -7.98
N PHE A 259 10.33 12.80 -8.25
CA PHE A 259 9.71 12.90 -9.58
C PHE A 259 10.38 13.93 -10.50
N ALA A 260 11.45 14.62 -10.05
CA ALA A 260 12.14 15.63 -10.85
C ALA A 260 13.31 15.02 -11.66
N THR A 261 13.89 13.92 -11.18
CA THR A 261 15.00 13.23 -11.87
C THR A 261 14.58 11.85 -12.39
N LEU A 262 13.59 11.82 -13.27
CA LEU A 262 13.09 10.60 -13.90
C LEU A 262 14.08 10.05 -14.94
N GLN A 263 13.99 8.75 -15.20
CA GLN A 263 14.85 8.04 -16.15
C GLN A 263 14.01 7.12 -17.05
N SER A 264 14.52 6.83 -18.24
CA SER A 264 13.91 5.85 -19.15
C SER A 264 14.60 4.48 -19.06
N GLY A 265 13.83 3.42 -19.33
CA GLY A 265 14.28 2.05 -19.49
C GLY A 265 13.35 1.04 -18.80
N CYS A 266 13.90 -0.11 -18.39
CA CYS A 266 13.15 -1.13 -17.67
C CYS A 266 13.08 -0.87 -16.17
N CYS A 267 11.91 -1.13 -15.57
CA CYS A 267 11.77 -1.23 -14.13
C CYS A 267 12.45 -2.48 -13.58
N ASP A 268 13.28 -2.33 -12.55
CA ASP A 268 14.01 -3.45 -11.95
C ASP A 268 13.14 -4.41 -11.10
N ILE A 269 11.85 -4.10 -10.92
CA ILE A 269 10.90 -4.93 -10.16
C ILE A 269 10.01 -5.75 -11.09
N CYS A 270 9.35 -5.11 -12.06
CA CYS A 270 8.39 -5.78 -12.94
C CYS A 270 8.90 -5.99 -14.37
N GLY A 271 10.07 -5.44 -14.72
CA GLY A 271 10.65 -5.55 -16.06
C GLY A 271 9.97 -4.70 -17.14
N ALA A 272 8.91 -3.95 -16.80
CA ALA A 272 8.20 -3.12 -17.76
C ALA A 272 9.05 -1.90 -18.17
N GLU A 273 9.03 -1.58 -19.46
CA GLU A 273 9.59 -0.33 -20.00
C GLU A 273 8.77 0.88 -19.50
N SER A 274 9.47 1.96 -19.18
CA SER A 274 8.88 3.22 -18.73
C SER A 274 9.85 4.37 -18.96
N ASP A 275 9.32 5.53 -19.33
CA ASP A 275 10.07 6.80 -19.40
C ASP A 275 10.06 7.58 -18.07
N GLU A 276 9.38 7.04 -17.05
CA GLU A 276 9.13 7.71 -15.78
C GLU A 276 9.64 6.88 -14.61
N LEU A 277 10.82 6.27 -14.77
CA LEU A 277 11.45 5.50 -13.71
C LEU A 277 11.97 6.43 -12.60
N LEU A 278 11.59 6.09 -11.37
CA LEU A 278 12.04 6.73 -10.14
C LEU A 278 13.31 6.05 -9.66
N GLY A 279 14.37 6.81 -9.39
CA GLY A 279 15.65 6.29 -8.88
C GLY A 279 15.98 6.68 -7.43
N PHE A 280 15.34 7.73 -6.93
CA PHE A 280 15.70 8.33 -5.65
C PHE A 280 14.47 8.75 -4.84
N MET A 281 14.69 8.95 -3.54
CA MET A 281 13.73 9.55 -2.63
C MET A 281 14.45 10.36 -1.56
N THR A 282 13.74 11.30 -0.95
CA THR A 282 14.18 12.01 0.24
C THR A 282 13.49 11.43 1.46
N VAL A 283 14.28 11.14 2.49
CA VAL A 283 13.78 10.56 3.75
C VAL A 283 14.18 11.44 4.93
N LYS A 284 13.31 11.50 5.95
CA LYS A 284 13.63 12.17 7.22
C LYS A 284 13.17 11.31 8.38
N ASN A 285 13.93 11.34 9.47
CA ASN A 285 13.57 10.66 10.70
C ASN A 285 12.41 11.39 11.43
N TYR A 286 11.94 10.78 12.51
CA TYR A 286 10.90 11.28 13.42
C TYR A 286 9.55 11.51 12.74
N GLY A 287 9.09 10.54 11.95
CA GLY A 287 7.70 10.49 11.46
C GLY A 287 6.69 10.14 12.56
N VAL A 288 5.52 9.68 12.14
CA VAL A 288 4.42 9.36 13.06
C VAL A 288 4.84 8.24 14.02
N ASN A 289 4.73 8.50 15.32
CA ASN A 289 5.02 7.55 16.38
C ASN A 289 3.70 7.04 16.98
N TYR A 290 3.27 5.85 16.58
CA TYR A 290 2.05 5.22 17.08
C TYR A 290 2.29 4.57 18.44
N ASP A 291 1.28 4.62 19.32
CA ASP A 291 1.18 3.81 20.54
C ASP A 291 0.53 2.44 20.22
#